data_AF-D0NZQ0-F1
#
_entry.id   AF-D0NZQ0-F1
#
_cell.length_a   1.000
_cell.length_b   1.000
_cell.length_c   1.000
_cell.angle_alpha   90.00
_cell.angle_beta   90.00
_cell.angle_gamma   90.00
#
_symmetry.space_group_name_H-M   'P 1'
#
loop_
_entity.id
_entity.type
_entity.pdbx_description
1 polymer ?
#
loop_
_entity_poly.entity_id
_entity_poly.type
_entity_poly.pdbx_seq_one_letter_code
_entity_poly.pdbx_strand_id
1 'polypeptide(L)'
;MAQGQRVLPSEDLLDRPEFDAREFINRNFPDEQSLGDIGDFVSRLRGRMKELDDSLSQASQDQSLAAHQALVGLKEAKTASQQLFHKIHDIRGKAEQIEVMVQEICRDIKQLDYAKRHLQTTLTALKRLHMLVNAVDQLEFMSSQRNYREAASLLKAVN
;
A
#
# COMPACT_ATOMS: atom_id res chain seq x y z
N MET A 1 2.10 -11.44 -18.65
CA MET A 1 1.87 -12.13 -19.93
C MET A 1 2.47 -11.26 -21.03
N ALA A 2 3.68 -11.60 -21.47
CA ALA A 2 4.38 -10.86 -22.52
C ALA A 2 3.76 -11.25 -23.87
N GLN A 3 3.16 -10.28 -24.55
CA GLN A 3 2.71 -10.48 -25.92
C GLN A 3 3.95 -10.66 -26.78
N GLY A 4 4.16 -11.89 -27.25
CA GLY A 4 5.17 -12.21 -28.25
C GLY A 4 4.94 -11.30 -29.45
N GLN A 5 5.97 -10.53 -29.75
CA GLN A 5 6.10 -9.69 -30.93
C GLN A 5 5.71 -10.56 -32.13
N ARG A 6 4.51 -10.32 -32.68
CA ARG A 6 4.08 -10.95 -33.92
C ARG A 6 5.11 -10.53 -34.96
N VAL A 7 6.01 -11.43 -35.31
CA VAL A 7 6.74 -11.37 -36.57
C VAL A 7 5.65 -11.32 -37.63
N LEU A 8 5.45 -10.15 -38.23
CA LEU A 8 4.52 -10.00 -39.34
C LEU A 8 4.95 -11.04 -40.39
N PRO A 9 4.05 -11.92 -40.88
CA PRO A 9 4.40 -12.78 -41.99
C PRO A 9 4.77 -11.87 -43.15
N SER A 10 6.02 -11.92 -43.58
CA SER A 10 6.46 -11.16 -44.73
C SER A 10 5.72 -11.70 -45.96
N GLU A 11 4.94 -10.84 -46.63
CA GLU A 11 4.32 -11.18 -47.92
C GLU A 11 5.33 -11.14 -49.07
N ASP A 12 6.62 -10.90 -48.78
CA ASP A 12 7.65 -10.88 -49.81
C ASP A 12 7.82 -12.28 -50.42
N LEU A 13 7.79 -12.33 -51.75
CA LEU A 13 7.99 -13.56 -52.51
C LEU A 13 9.38 -14.16 -52.25
N LEU A 14 10.35 -13.32 -51.87
CA LEU A 14 11.72 -13.70 -51.53
C LEU A 14 11.85 -14.39 -50.17
N ASP A 15 10.87 -14.21 -49.26
CA ASP A 15 10.89 -14.77 -47.90
C ASP A 15 10.18 -16.14 -47.80
N ARG A 16 9.68 -16.66 -48.92
CA ARG A 16 8.99 -17.95 -48.96
C ARG A 16 10.01 -19.10 -48.84
N PRO A 17 9.74 -20.12 -48.00
CA PRO A 17 10.63 -21.27 -47.86
C PRO A 17 10.78 -22.06 -49.17
N GLU A 18 9.82 -21.96 -50.10
CA GLU A 18 9.86 -22.57 -51.43
C GLU A 18 10.37 -21.63 -52.55
N PHE A 19 11.07 -20.53 -52.23
CA PHE A 19 11.55 -19.60 -53.24
C PHE A 19 12.55 -20.26 -54.22
N ASP A 20 12.16 -20.38 -55.50
CA ASP A 20 13.05 -20.79 -56.59
C ASP A 20 13.55 -19.56 -57.36
N ALA A 21 14.85 -19.27 -57.19
CA ALA A 21 15.52 -18.19 -57.88
C ALA A 21 15.49 -18.34 -59.41
N ARG A 22 15.48 -19.58 -59.93
CA ARG A 22 15.44 -19.84 -61.39
C ARG A 22 14.07 -19.54 -61.95
N GLU A 23 13.01 -20.01 -61.30
CA GLU A 23 11.62 -19.70 -61.68
C GLU A 23 11.35 -18.20 -61.59
N PHE A 24 11.86 -17.55 -60.54
CA PHE A 24 11.75 -16.10 -60.36
C PHE A 24 12.45 -15.32 -61.48
N ILE A 25 13.69 -15.68 -61.83
CA ILE A 25 14.42 -15.03 -62.92
C ILE A 25 13.72 -15.27 -64.26
N ASN A 26 13.33 -16.51 -64.57
CA ASN A 26 12.64 -16.86 -65.81
C ASN A 26 11.26 -16.18 -65.95
N ARG A 27 10.58 -15.91 -64.83
CA ARG A 27 9.30 -15.17 -64.81
C ARG A 27 9.48 -13.67 -65.02
N ASN A 28 10.61 -13.10 -64.58
CA ASN A 28 10.91 -11.67 -64.76
C ASN A 28 11.64 -11.38 -66.10
N PHE A 29 12.34 -12.37 -66.67
CA PHE A 29 13.09 -12.27 -67.93
C PHE A 29 12.81 -13.47 -68.85
N PRO A 30 11.64 -13.53 -69.51
CA PRO A 30 11.23 -14.68 -70.32
C PRO A 30 11.87 -14.75 -71.72
N ASP A 31 12.38 -13.64 -72.26
CA ASP A 31 13.00 -13.58 -73.59
C ASP A 31 14.28 -12.73 -73.62
N GLU A 32 15.05 -12.83 -74.72
CA GLU A 32 16.33 -12.13 -74.88
C GLU A 32 16.20 -10.60 -74.93
N GLN A 33 15.03 -10.08 -75.33
CA GLN A 33 14.76 -8.64 -75.35
C GLN A 33 14.59 -8.08 -73.93
N SER A 34 14.01 -8.86 -73.02
CA SER A 34 13.87 -8.51 -71.60
C SER A 34 15.23 -8.35 -70.88
N LEU A 35 16.29 -9.00 -71.36
CA LEU A 35 17.64 -8.89 -70.79
C LEU A 35 18.25 -7.49 -70.93
N GLY A 36 17.72 -6.64 -71.82
CA GLY A 36 18.12 -5.23 -71.92
C GLY A 36 17.84 -4.42 -70.66
N ASP A 37 16.79 -4.77 -69.90
CA ASP A 37 16.33 -4.06 -68.70
C ASP A 37 16.95 -4.62 -67.39
N ILE A 38 17.88 -5.58 -67.50
CA ILE A 38 18.48 -6.25 -66.35
C ILE A 38 19.26 -5.27 -65.46
N GLY A 39 19.91 -4.27 -66.06
CA GLY A 39 20.66 -3.24 -65.34
C GLY A 39 19.75 -2.43 -64.41
N ASP A 40 18.58 -2.02 -64.91
CA ASP A 40 17.58 -1.27 -64.16
C ASP A 40 16.93 -2.13 -63.06
N PHE A 41 16.67 -3.41 -63.35
CA PHE A 41 16.18 -4.35 -62.35
C PHE A 41 17.18 -4.57 -61.20
N VAL A 42 18.46 -4.81 -61.51
CA VAL A 42 19.53 -4.96 -60.50
C VAL A 42 19.70 -3.67 -59.70
N SER A 43 19.61 -2.51 -60.34
CA SER A 43 19.66 -1.21 -59.66
C SER A 43 18.51 -1.03 -58.68
N ARG A 44 17.27 -1.35 -59.08
CA ARG A 44 16.09 -1.33 -58.21
C ARG A 44 16.21 -2.30 -57.03
N LEU A 45 16.71 -3.51 -57.28
CA LEU A 45 16.91 -4.50 -56.21
C LEU A 45 17.96 -4.02 -55.21
N ARG A 46 19.09 -3.47 -55.69
CA ARG A 46 20.12 -2.87 -54.83
C ARG A 46 19.60 -1.69 -54.02
N GLY A 47 18.70 -0.89 -54.60
CA GLY A 47 17.96 0.17 -53.91
C GLY A 47 17.12 -0.37 -52.76
N ARG A 48 16.27 -1.38 -53.02
CA ARG A 48 15.46 -2.06 -51.99
C ARG A 48 16.32 -2.70 -50.90
N MET A 49 17.44 -3.34 -51.25
CA MET A 49 18.37 -3.90 -50.27
C MET A 49 18.92 -2.81 -49.34
N LYS A 50 19.34 -1.67 -49.90
CA LYS A 50 19.84 -0.55 -49.11
C LYS A 50 18.76 0.04 -48.19
N GLU A 51 17.55 0.24 -48.70
CA GLU A 51 16.41 0.72 -47.89
C GLU A 51 16.07 -0.26 -46.75
N LEU A 52 16.16 -1.56 -47.01
CA LEU A 52 15.93 -2.59 -46.00
C LEU A 52 17.04 -2.61 -44.94
N ASP A 53 18.30 -2.52 -45.35
CA ASP A 53 19.44 -2.43 -44.43
C ASP A 53 19.36 -1.17 -43.54
N ASP A 54 19.01 -0.03 -44.13
CA ASP A 54 18.81 1.22 -43.39
C ASP A 54 17.66 1.09 -42.38
N SER A 55 16.54 0.47 -42.79
CA SER A 55 15.38 0.20 -41.93
C SER A 55 15.71 -0.78 -40.80
N LEU A 56 16.48 -1.83 -41.09
CA LEU A 56 16.91 -2.82 -40.11
C LEU A 56 17.87 -2.21 -39.09
N SER A 57 18.81 -1.38 -39.55
CA SER A 57 19.72 -0.64 -38.69
C SER A 57 18.96 0.28 -37.73
N GLN A 58 17.98 1.03 -38.25
CA GLN A 58 17.14 1.90 -37.43
C GLN A 58 16.32 1.09 -36.41
N ALA A 59 15.65 0.01 -36.84
CA ALA A 59 14.86 -0.83 -35.95
C ALA A 59 15.71 -1.47 -34.84
N SER A 60 16.94 -1.89 -35.16
CA SER A 60 17.89 -2.43 -34.19
C SER A 60 18.30 -1.39 -33.14
N GLN A 61 18.56 -0.15 -33.57
CA GLN A 61 18.88 0.95 -32.65
C GLN A 61 17.70 1.28 -31.74
N ASP A 62 16.50 1.40 -32.30
CA ASP A 62 15.27 1.68 -31.55
C ASP A 62 14.98 0.58 -30.53
N GLN A 63 15.16 -0.69 -30.91
CA GLN A 63 15.00 -1.83 -30.02
C GLN A 63 16.01 -1.81 -28.87
N SER A 64 17.28 -1.48 -29.15
CA SER A 64 18.32 -1.35 -28.13
C SER A 64 17.97 -0.24 -27.13
N LEU A 65 17.50 0.91 -27.61
CA LEU A 65 17.11 2.03 -26.77
C LEU A 65 15.89 1.69 -25.91
N ALA A 66 14.86 1.07 -26.50
CA ALA A 66 13.68 0.60 -25.77
C ALA A 66 14.02 -0.44 -24.71
N ALA A 67 14.91 -1.39 -25.02
CA ALA A 67 15.37 -2.40 -24.06
C ALA A 67 16.11 -1.74 -22.89
N HIS A 68 16.96 -0.75 -23.17
CA HIS A 68 17.64 0.00 -22.11
C HIS A 68 16.66 0.75 -21.20
N GLN A 69 15.69 1.47 -21.78
CA GLN A 69 14.66 2.17 -21.01
C GLN A 69 13.82 1.21 -20.16
N ALA A 70 13.45 0.05 -20.69
CA ALA A 70 12.72 -0.97 -19.95
C ALA A 70 13.53 -1.50 -18.75
N LEU A 71 14.84 -1.72 -18.90
CA LEU A 71 15.71 -2.14 -17.81
C LEU A 71 15.83 -1.08 -16.72
N VAL A 72 15.95 0.20 -17.11
CA VAL A 72 15.97 1.32 -16.16
C VAL A 72 14.65 1.39 -15.39
N GLY A 73 13.51 1.38 -16.08
CA GLY A 73 12.19 1.40 -15.44
C GLY A 73 11.97 0.21 -14.50
N LEU A 74 12.44 -0.99 -14.87
CA LEU A 74 12.39 -2.17 -14.01
C LEU A 74 13.24 -1.99 -12.74
N LYS A 75 14.43 -1.41 -12.86
CA LYS A 75 15.32 -1.15 -11.73
C LYS A 75 14.72 -0.11 -10.78
N GLU A 76 14.11 0.94 -11.31
CA GLU A 76 13.40 1.95 -10.53
C GLU A 76 12.20 1.35 -9.81
N ALA A 77 11.37 0.56 -10.51
CA ALA A 77 10.23 -0.13 -9.92
C ALA A 77 10.65 -1.09 -8.80
N LYS A 78 11.75 -1.84 -8.99
CA LYS A 78 12.33 -2.70 -7.95
C LYS A 78 12.77 -1.91 -6.73
N THR A 79 13.42 -0.77 -6.93
CA THR A 79 13.88 0.11 -5.84
C THR A 79 12.70 0.70 -5.08
N ALA A 80 11.69 1.19 -5.79
CA ALA A 80 10.45 1.71 -5.19
C ALA A 80 9.72 0.63 -4.38
N SER A 81 9.65 -0.61 -4.90
CA SER A 81 9.08 -1.76 -4.19
C SER A 81 9.85 -2.06 -2.90
N GLN A 82 11.19 -2.08 -2.94
CA GLN A 82 12.01 -2.27 -1.74
C GLN A 82 11.78 -1.17 -0.70
N GLN A 83 11.72 0.10 -1.11
CA GLN A 83 11.43 1.20 -0.20
C GLN A 83 10.05 1.07 0.43
N LEU A 84 9.05 0.62 -0.33
CA LEU A 84 7.71 0.37 0.19
C LEU A 84 7.71 -0.73 1.25
N PHE A 85 8.42 -1.83 1.02
CA PHE A 85 8.56 -2.90 2.03
C PHE A 85 9.19 -2.40 3.33
N HIS A 86 10.24 -1.57 3.25
CA HIS A 86 10.84 -0.96 4.45
C HIS A 86 9.82 -0.07 5.18
N LYS A 87 9.10 0.79 4.46
CA LYS A 87 8.07 1.65 5.06
C LYS A 87 6.96 0.84 5.74
N ILE A 88 6.50 -0.24 5.11
CA ILE A 88 5.48 -1.13 5.71
C ILE A 88 6.02 -1.78 6.99
N HIS A 89 7.26 -2.24 6.97
CA HIS A 89 7.91 -2.82 8.14
C HIS A 89 8.03 -1.80 9.28
N ASP A 90 8.44 -0.57 8.98
CA ASP A 90 8.54 0.51 9.97
C ASP A 90 7.18 0.88 10.56
N ILE A 91 6.13 0.95 9.73
CA ILE A 91 4.76 1.20 10.19
C ILE A 91 4.31 0.08 11.12
N ARG A 92 4.58 -1.18 10.78
CA ARG A 92 4.23 -2.32 11.62
C ARG A 92 4.96 -2.28 12.96
N GLY A 93 6.27 -2.02 12.97
CA GLY A 93 7.04 -1.88 14.21
C GLY A 93 6.52 -0.75 15.11
N LYS A 94 6.14 0.40 14.51
CA LYS A 94 5.51 1.50 15.25
C LYS A 94 4.13 1.12 15.80
N ALA A 95 3.33 0.38 15.03
CA ALA A 95 2.01 -0.07 15.47
C ALA A 95 2.11 -1.02 16.67
N GLU A 96 3.07 -1.95 16.67
CA GLU A 96 3.34 -2.84 17.81
C GLU A 96 3.76 -2.05 19.06
N GLN A 97 4.59 -1.01 18.92
CA GLN A 97 4.96 -0.12 20.03
C GLN A 97 3.76 0.67 20.57
N ILE A 98 2.89 1.17 19.67
CA ILE A 98 1.66 1.88 20.05
C ILE A 98 0.72 0.94 20.82
N GLU A 99 0.59 -0.32 20.41
CA GLU A 99 -0.24 -1.29 21.12
C GLU A 99 0.20 -1.47 22.57
N VAL A 100 1.50 -1.64 22.81
CA VAL A 100 2.06 -1.74 24.18
C VAL A 100 1.78 -0.46 24.98
N MET A 101 2.03 0.71 24.39
CA MET A 101 1.77 1.99 25.03
C MET A 101 0.29 2.18 25.40
N VAL A 102 -0.63 1.80 24.51
CA VAL A 102 -2.07 1.87 24.77
C VAL A 102 -2.47 0.92 25.90
N GLN A 103 -1.88 -0.28 25.97
CA GLN A 103 -2.13 -1.20 27.07
C GLN A 103 -1.69 -0.61 28.42
N GLU A 104 -0.55 0.08 28.47
CA GLU A 104 -0.08 0.79 29.67
C GLU A 104 -1.02 1.93 30.06
N ILE A 105 -1.44 2.76 29.10
CA ILE A 105 -2.41 3.84 29.34
C ILE A 105 -3.72 3.27 29.89
N CYS A 106 -4.23 2.18 29.31
CA CYS A 106 -5.45 1.53 29.81
C CYS A 106 -5.28 0.97 31.22
N ARG A 107 -4.09 0.47 31.58
CA ARG A 107 -3.78 0.03 32.94
C ARG A 107 -3.84 1.20 33.91
N ASP A 108 -3.24 2.32 33.55
CA ASP A 108 -3.18 3.50 34.41
C ASP A 108 -4.57 4.14 34.57
N ILE A 109 -5.38 4.19 33.51
CA ILE A 109 -6.79 4.61 33.59
C ILE A 109 -7.57 3.74 34.59
N LYS A 110 -7.38 2.41 34.57
CA LYS A 110 -8.02 1.51 35.53
C LYS A 110 -7.57 1.80 36.96
N GLN A 111 -6.28 2.02 37.19
CA GLN A 111 -5.77 2.39 38.51
C GLN A 111 -6.39 3.69 39.02
N LEU A 112 -6.52 4.69 38.14
CA LEU A 112 -7.14 5.96 38.47
C LEU A 112 -8.64 5.81 38.80
N ASP A 113 -9.35 4.92 38.10
CA ASP A 113 -10.76 4.61 38.39
C ASP A 113 -10.92 3.96 39.78
N TYR A 114 -10.06 3.00 40.13
CA TYR A 114 -10.04 2.43 41.49
C TYR A 114 -9.80 3.49 42.55
N ALA A 115 -8.80 4.36 42.35
CA ALA A 115 -8.51 5.46 43.27
C ALA A 115 -9.72 6.39 43.44
N LYS A 116 -10.37 6.78 42.35
CA LYS A 116 -11.59 7.60 42.37
C LYS A 116 -12.71 6.92 43.16
N ARG A 117 -12.96 5.63 42.95
CA ARG A 117 -13.99 4.87 43.66
C ARG A 117 -13.68 4.75 45.16
N HIS A 118 -12.42 4.53 45.52
CA HIS A 118 -11.99 4.52 46.91
C HIS A 118 -12.22 5.88 47.56
N LEU A 119 -11.82 6.98 46.90
CA LEU A 119 -12.06 8.33 47.40
C LEU A 119 -13.55 8.65 47.57
N GLN A 120 -14.41 8.25 46.62
CA GLN A 120 -15.87 8.40 46.75
C GLN A 120 -16.43 7.61 47.94
N THR A 121 -15.91 6.40 48.18
CA THR A 121 -16.31 5.57 49.33
C THR A 121 -15.90 6.23 50.63
N THR A 122 -14.64 6.68 50.74
CA THR A 122 -14.12 7.39 51.90
C THR A 122 -14.89 8.69 52.16
N LEU A 123 -15.21 9.46 51.11
CA LEU A 123 -15.99 10.69 51.24
C LEU A 123 -17.40 10.40 51.78
N THR A 124 -18.06 9.36 51.27
CA THR A 124 -19.37 8.93 51.75
C THR A 124 -19.30 8.50 53.22
N ALA A 125 -18.29 7.71 53.60
CA ALA A 125 -18.09 7.28 54.97
C ALA A 125 -17.84 8.48 55.91
N LEU A 126 -17.01 9.43 55.49
CA LEU A 126 -16.73 10.65 56.25
C LEU A 126 -17.99 11.51 56.43
N LYS A 127 -18.83 11.64 55.40
CA LYS A 127 -20.12 12.33 55.51
C LYS A 127 -21.05 11.67 56.51
N ARG A 128 -21.12 10.33 56.51
CA ARG A 128 -21.90 9.57 57.50
C ARG A 128 -21.36 9.76 58.91
N LEU A 129 -20.04 9.73 59.09
CA LEU A 129 -19.39 10.01 60.37
C LEU A 129 -19.71 11.43 60.86
N HIS A 130 -19.62 12.43 59.99
CA HIS A 130 -19.97 13.81 60.35
C HIS A 130 -21.44 13.95 60.76
N MET A 131 -22.37 13.34 60.01
CA MET A 131 -23.79 13.31 60.40
C MET A 131 -23.99 12.64 61.77
N LEU A 132 -23.26 11.55 62.06
CA LEU A 132 -23.32 10.86 63.35
C LEU A 132 -22.83 11.74 64.50
N VAL A 133 -21.67 12.40 64.34
CA VAL A 133 -21.14 13.33 65.35
C VAL A 133 -22.13 14.44 65.64
N ASN A 134 -22.67 15.10 64.61
CA ASN A 134 -23.67 16.15 64.80
C ASN A 134 -24.94 15.64 65.52
N ALA A 135 -25.36 14.41 65.23
CA ALA A 135 -26.52 13.82 65.90
C ALA A 135 -26.23 13.51 67.38
N VAL A 136 -25.02 13.06 67.71
CA VAL A 136 -24.58 12.87 69.11
C VAL A 136 -24.55 14.20 69.85
N ASP A 137 -23.99 15.25 69.26
CA ASP A 137 -23.96 16.60 69.87
C ASP A 137 -25.38 17.11 70.14
N GLN A 138 -26.32 16.91 69.21
CA GLN A 138 -27.74 17.26 69.40
C GLN A 138 -28.39 16.44 70.51
N LEU A 139 -28.11 15.14 70.59
CA LEU A 139 -28.61 14.26 71.66
C LEU A 139 -28.09 14.70 73.04
N GLU A 140 -26.81 15.04 73.16
CA GLU A 140 -26.22 15.55 74.40
C GLU A 140 -26.90 16.86 74.83
N PHE A 141 -27.10 17.78 73.89
CA PHE A 141 -27.81 19.04 74.15
C PHE A 141 -29.24 18.81 74.64
N MET A 142 -30.02 17.94 73.98
CA MET A 142 -31.40 17.62 74.39
C MET A 142 -31.48 16.92 75.75
N SER A 143 -30.52 16.03 76.03
CA SER A 143 -30.40 15.35 77.32
C SER A 143 -30.13 16.35 78.44
N SER A 144 -29.22 17.31 78.21
CA SER A 144 -28.92 18.40 79.16
C SER A 144 -30.15 19.25 79.51
N GLN A 145 -31.07 19.43 78.57
CA GLN A 145 -32.35 20.13 78.76
C GLN A 145 -33.49 19.25 79.28
N ARG A 146 -33.24 17.95 79.55
CA ARG A 146 -34.25 16.94 79.95
C ARG A 146 -35.37 16.74 78.92
N ASN A 147 -35.14 17.06 77.64
CA ASN A 147 -36.13 16.88 76.58
C ASN A 147 -36.02 15.48 75.94
N TYR A 148 -36.32 14.46 76.74
CA TYR A 148 -36.11 13.06 76.37
C TYR A 148 -36.98 12.56 75.21
N ARG A 149 -38.10 13.22 74.94
CA ARG A 149 -39.00 12.88 73.82
C ARG A 149 -38.33 13.14 72.48
N GLU A 150 -37.70 14.30 72.32
CA GLU A 150 -37.02 14.63 71.07
C GLU A 150 -35.68 13.87 70.94
N ALA A 151 -34.99 13.62 72.06
CA ALA A 151 -33.81 12.75 72.06
C ALA A 151 -34.14 11.33 71.56
N ALA A 152 -35.26 10.75 72.01
CA ALA A 152 -35.71 9.43 71.52
C ALA A 152 -36.01 9.44 70.01
N SER A 153 -36.47 10.56 69.45
CA SER A 153 -36.72 10.71 68.01
C SER A 153 -35.43 10.76 67.20
N LEU A 154 -34.41 11.49 67.66
CA LEU A 154 -33.10 11.56 67.00
C LEU A 154 -32.40 10.19 67.00
N LEU A 155 -32.44 9.47 68.11
CA LEU A 155 -31.86 8.12 68.23
C LEU A 155 -32.48 7.14 67.22
N LYS A 156 -33.77 7.30 66.93
CA LYS A 156 -34.50 6.49 65.94
C LYS A 156 -34.16 6.86 64.49
N ALA A 157 -33.70 8.09 64.23
CA ALA A 157 -33.33 8.58 62.90
C ALA A 157 -31.88 8.24 62.51
N VAL A 158 -31.04 7.90 63.49
CA VAL A 158 -29.62 7.53 63.30
C VAL A 158 -29.42 6.01 63.18
N ASN A 159 -30.38 5.20 63.65
CA ASN A 159 -30.48 3.76 63.38
C ASN A 159 -30.97 3.47 61.96
#